data_AF-A0A444IYW2-F1
#
_entry.id   AF-A0A444IYW2-F1
#
_cell.length_a   1.000
_cell.length_b   1.000
_cell.length_c   1.000
_cell.angle_alpha   90.00
_cell.angle_beta   90.00
_cell.angle_gamma   90.00
#
_symmetry.space_group_name_H-M   'P 1'
#
loop_
_entity.id
_entity.type
_entity.pdbx_description
1 polymer ?
#
loop_
_entity_poly.entity_id
_entity_poly.type
_entity_poly.pdbx_seq_one_letter_code
_entity_poly.pdbx_strand_id
1 'polypeptide(L)'
;MRFSLRLKLALLSLLLLLFPLLGMRLNNTLKNSLITSQQETLSLTAQAVSAALTNRNDLFDREQFHGLNQDRDLYLFQLSNTIRLDGKLDDWRPELAEAEEFAREHLISSEGNYVLQSLNFRHLAGKQDKFLYALFDVQDDHVIYRSKNSLRLDRSDHLQIVIGDDKGQRKYLITAYEPGWVNGFLMPDVPIKFPVSEQRIQGVWNQTDSGYILEIRIHLELLGNKLAFTIADVDDVASRDIKALIGTSNLKEDKAPGLLLTTSTPIEEILKSLDRPYARIRIVDRNQRVRAQVGSLRTSEIPKKQADKFSLRINELMRPLYRFFINPFLTEFKDQASQRLSWTSKEFAKDLLASILLPAI
;
A
#
# COMPACT_ATOMS: atom_id res chain seq x y z
N MET A 1 42.22 43.89 49.12
CA MET A 1 42.83 42.77 48.35
C MET A 1 42.75 43.07 46.86
N ARG A 2 43.87 43.24 46.15
CA ARG A 2 43.89 43.34 44.68
C ARG A 2 44.07 41.94 44.10
N PHE A 3 43.03 41.41 43.47
CA PHE A 3 43.09 40.12 42.78
C PHE A 3 44.12 40.16 41.64
N SER A 4 45.01 39.18 41.60
CA SER A 4 46.00 39.05 40.52
C SER A 4 45.29 38.81 39.18
N LEU A 5 45.84 39.35 38.10
CA LEU A 5 45.27 39.22 36.75
C LEU A 5 45.09 37.75 36.35
N ARG A 6 46.01 36.88 36.80
CA ARG A 6 45.96 35.42 36.60
C ARG A 6 44.71 34.79 37.22
N LEU A 7 44.32 35.23 38.42
CA LEU A 7 43.13 34.71 39.10
C LEU A 7 41.84 35.17 38.41
N LYS A 8 41.81 36.41 37.88
CA LYS A 8 40.67 36.91 37.09
C LYS A 8 40.49 36.13 35.78
N LEU A 9 41.58 35.84 35.07
CA LEU A 9 41.54 35.02 33.85
C LEU A 9 41.13 33.56 34.15
N ALA A 10 41.66 32.97 35.23
CA ALA A 10 41.28 31.62 35.63
C ALA A 10 39.78 31.52 35.96
N LEU A 11 39.23 32.51 36.66
CA LEU A 11 37.81 32.55 37.01
C LEU A 11 36.92 32.75 35.77
N LEU A 12 37.34 33.58 34.81
CA LEU A 12 36.65 33.77 33.54
C LEU A 12 36.69 32.49 32.68
N SER A 13 37.82 31.81 32.62
CA SER A 13 37.97 30.52 31.94
C SER A 13 37.08 29.45 32.55
N LEU A 14 37.00 29.39 33.88
CA LEU A 14 36.15 28.44 34.60
C LEU A 14 34.65 28.72 34.35
N LEU A 15 34.27 30.00 34.33
CA LEU A 15 32.91 30.43 33.98
C LEU A 15 32.56 30.03 32.54
N LEU A 16 33.49 30.21 31.59
CA LEU A 16 33.30 29.82 30.19
C LEU A 16 33.14 28.32 30.02
N LEU A 17 33.81 27.50 30.84
CA LEU A 17 33.68 26.04 30.82
C LEU A 17 32.35 25.53 31.43
N LEU A 18 31.70 26.36 32.27
CA LEU A 18 30.43 26.04 32.91
C LEU A 18 29.24 26.06 31.93
N PHE A 19 29.30 26.93 30.91
CA PHE A 19 28.25 27.02 29.87
C PHE A 19 28.05 25.71 29.09
N PRO A 20 29.10 25.05 28.55
CA PRO A 20 29.02 23.71 27.95
C PRO A 20 28.31 22.68 28.83
N LEU A 21 28.72 22.59 30.10
CA LEU A 21 28.23 21.60 31.06
C LEU A 21 26.76 21.81 31.38
N LEU A 22 26.36 23.08 31.61
CA LEU A 22 24.98 23.46 31.81
C LEU A 22 24.12 23.18 30.56
N GLY A 23 24.66 23.48 29.38
CA GLY A 23 24.01 23.20 28.10
C GLY A 23 23.72 21.71 27.90
N MET A 24 24.71 20.84 28.15
CA MET A 24 24.53 19.38 28.05
C MET A 24 23.47 18.86 29.03
N ARG A 25 23.51 19.32 30.28
CA ARG A 25 22.55 18.89 31.31
C ARG A 25 21.12 19.34 30.98
N LEU A 26 20.93 20.60 30.58
CA LEU A 26 19.63 21.13 30.20
C LEU A 26 19.07 20.39 28.99
N ASN A 27 19.91 20.14 27.98
CA ASN A 27 19.51 19.46 26.76
C ASN A 27 19.05 18.01 27.03
N ASN A 28 19.77 17.28 27.90
CA ASN A 28 19.39 15.92 28.30
C ASN A 28 18.07 15.89 29.07
N THR A 29 17.84 16.85 29.97
CA THR A 29 16.57 16.94 30.71
C THR A 29 15.41 17.25 29.78
N LEU A 30 15.55 18.25 28.90
CA LEU A 30 14.52 18.62 27.92
C LEU A 30 14.20 17.45 26.99
N LYS A 31 15.25 16.75 26.50
CA LYS A 31 15.11 15.54 25.70
C LYS A 31 14.28 14.48 26.42
N ASN A 32 14.68 14.10 27.63
CA ASN A 32 14.02 13.03 28.37
C ASN A 32 12.56 13.39 28.67
N SER A 33 12.28 14.64 29.07
CA SER A 33 10.91 15.10 29.28
C SER A 33 10.07 15.05 28.00
N LEU A 34 10.64 15.42 26.85
CA LEU A 34 9.93 15.42 25.57
C LEU A 34 9.65 13.99 25.10
N ILE A 35 10.61 13.07 25.24
CA ILE A 35 10.43 11.65 24.89
C ILE A 35 9.39 11.00 25.79
N THR A 36 9.48 11.17 27.11
CA THR A 36 8.51 10.61 28.06
C THR A 36 7.11 11.16 27.77
N SER A 37 6.98 12.47 27.53
CA SER A 37 5.70 13.08 27.17
C SER A 37 5.14 12.52 25.85
N GLN A 38 5.97 12.28 24.84
CA GLN A 38 5.54 11.64 23.60
C GLN A 38 5.09 10.19 23.82
N GLN A 39 5.85 9.40 24.57
CA GLN A 39 5.49 8.01 24.87
C GLN A 39 4.17 7.91 25.64
N GLU A 40 3.99 8.74 26.66
CA GLU A 40 2.74 8.82 27.43
C GLU A 40 1.58 9.23 26.53
N THR A 41 1.78 10.24 25.67
CA THR A 41 0.78 10.69 24.70
C THR A 41 0.40 9.57 23.73
N LEU A 42 1.37 8.84 23.20
CA LEU A 42 1.13 7.72 22.28
C LEU A 42 0.38 6.58 22.98
N SER A 43 0.73 6.26 24.22
CA SER A 43 0.02 5.26 25.03
C SER A 43 -1.43 5.66 25.30
N LEU A 44 -1.67 6.93 25.67
CA LEU A 44 -3.02 7.44 25.89
C LEU A 44 -3.85 7.44 24.60
N THR A 45 -3.23 7.78 23.46
CA THR A 45 -3.90 7.67 22.15
C THR A 45 -4.24 6.23 21.81
N ALA A 46 -3.32 5.29 22.01
CA ALA A 46 -3.58 3.86 21.78
C ALA A 46 -4.71 3.33 22.67
N GLN A 47 -4.73 3.73 23.94
CA GLN A 47 -5.81 3.38 24.88
C GLN A 47 -7.15 4.01 24.47
N ALA A 48 -7.16 5.28 24.05
CA ALA A 48 -8.36 5.95 23.56
C ALA A 48 -8.91 5.30 22.28
N VAL A 49 -8.04 4.96 21.33
CA VAL A 49 -8.41 4.22 20.11
C VAL A 49 -8.99 2.85 20.49
N SER A 50 -8.33 2.11 21.39
CA SER A 50 -8.84 0.82 21.86
C SER A 50 -10.22 0.99 22.49
N ALA A 51 -10.39 1.91 23.44
CA ALA A 51 -11.65 2.15 24.12
C ALA A 51 -12.79 2.57 23.17
N ALA A 52 -12.47 3.37 22.14
CA ALA A 52 -13.44 3.79 21.13
C ALA A 52 -13.94 2.62 20.26
N LEU A 53 -13.14 1.56 20.11
CA LEU A 53 -13.43 0.40 19.27
C LEU A 53 -13.95 -0.81 20.05
N THR A 54 -13.59 -0.98 21.33
CA THR A 54 -13.94 -2.16 22.15
C THR A 54 -15.44 -2.48 22.17
N ASN A 55 -16.31 -1.48 22.16
CA ASN A 55 -17.77 -1.68 22.23
C ASN A 55 -18.46 -1.73 20.86
N ARG A 56 -17.71 -1.97 19.77
CA ARG A 56 -18.21 -1.91 18.39
C ARG A 56 -17.88 -3.17 17.58
N ASN A 57 -18.03 -4.35 18.19
CA ASN A 57 -17.74 -5.64 17.54
C ASN A 57 -18.56 -5.84 16.24
N ASP A 58 -19.76 -5.28 16.18
CA ASP A 58 -20.63 -5.29 15.00
C ASP A 58 -20.00 -4.60 13.78
N LEU A 59 -19.13 -3.60 13.98
CA LEU A 59 -18.38 -2.97 12.89
C LEU A 59 -17.33 -3.93 12.30
N PHE A 60 -16.64 -4.70 13.15
CA PHE A 60 -15.62 -5.65 12.70
C PHE A 60 -16.22 -6.86 11.99
N ASP A 61 -17.40 -7.31 12.44
CA ASP A 61 -18.13 -8.40 11.79
C ASP A 61 -18.65 -7.99 10.41
N ARG A 62 -19.20 -6.77 10.26
CA ARG A 62 -19.67 -6.24 8.97
C ARG A 62 -18.55 -6.10 7.95
N GLU A 63 -17.38 -5.69 8.41
CA GLU A 63 -16.18 -5.52 7.59
C GLU A 63 -15.39 -6.83 7.42
N GLN A 64 -15.94 -7.96 7.91
CA GLN A 64 -15.47 -9.33 7.71
C GLN A 64 -14.02 -9.57 8.14
N PHE A 65 -13.62 -8.99 9.27
CA PHE A 65 -12.25 -9.14 9.80
C PHE A 65 -11.89 -10.60 10.20
N HIS A 66 -12.88 -11.48 10.39
CA HIS A 66 -12.69 -12.81 11.02
C HIS A 66 -12.89 -14.03 10.10
N GLY A 67 -13.27 -13.84 8.82
CA GLY A 67 -13.69 -14.93 7.93
C GLY A 67 -12.99 -14.99 6.57
N LEU A 68 -11.79 -14.43 6.48
CA LEU A 68 -11.09 -14.23 5.21
C LEU A 68 -10.45 -15.52 4.70
N ASN A 69 -10.70 -15.83 3.43
CA ASN A 69 -9.97 -16.86 2.72
C ASN A 69 -8.77 -16.22 2.02
N GLN A 70 -7.56 -16.58 2.46
CA GLN A 70 -6.31 -16.01 1.93
C GLN A 70 -6.11 -16.33 0.45
N ASP A 71 -6.66 -17.45 -0.03
CA ASP A 71 -6.47 -17.94 -1.40
C ASP A 71 -7.50 -17.37 -2.39
N ARG A 72 -8.35 -16.44 -1.94
CA ARG A 72 -9.46 -15.91 -2.74
C ARG A 72 -9.70 -14.42 -2.56
N ASP A 73 -9.60 -13.92 -1.32
CA ASP A 73 -10.04 -12.57 -1.00
C ASP A 73 -8.93 -11.54 -1.32
N LEU A 74 -9.29 -10.55 -2.14
CA LEU A 74 -8.36 -9.54 -2.64
C LEU A 74 -8.33 -8.35 -1.68
N TYR A 75 -7.14 -8.05 -1.15
CA TYR A 75 -6.92 -6.90 -0.29
C TYR A 75 -6.38 -5.70 -1.07
N LEU A 76 -7.15 -4.61 -1.10
CA LEU A 76 -6.75 -3.35 -1.74
C LEU A 76 -6.02 -2.46 -0.73
N PHE A 77 -4.70 -2.46 -0.82
CA PHE A 77 -3.87 -1.49 -0.12
C PHE A 77 -3.75 -0.18 -0.93
N GLN A 78 -3.33 0.89 -0.27
CA GLN A 78 -3.04 2.17 -0.91
C GLN A 78 -1.66 2.11 -1.59
N LEU A 79 -1.59 2.32 -2.90
CA LEU A 79 -0.32 2.36 -3.65
C LEU A 79 0.51 3.58 -3.24
N SER A 80 1.82 3.40 -3.10
CA SER A 80 2.74 4.47 -2.69
C SER A 80 3.05 5.46 -3.82
N ASN A 81 3.13 4.96 -5.06
CA ASN A 81 3.44 5.76 -6.24
C ASN A 81 2.20 6.00 -7.09
N THR A 82 2.28 7.05 -7.91
CA THR A 82 1.29 7.29 -8.97
C THR A 82 1.51 6.32 -10.12
N ILE A 83 0.53 5.45 -10.36
CA ILE A 83 0.56 4.50 -11.47
C ILE A 83 0.22 5.19 -12.79
N ARG A 84 1.04 4.95 -13.81
CA ARG A 84 0.83 5.37 -15.19
C ARG A 84 0.58 4.11 -16.00
N LEU A 85 -0.55 4.07 -16.71
CA LEU A 85 -0.83 2.99 -17.65
C LEU A 85 0.07 3.16 -18.88
N ASP A 86 1.28 2.59 -18.82
CA ASP A 86 2.29 2.66 -19.90
C ASP A 86 2.95 1.30 -20.19
N GLY A 87 2.53 0.24 -19.50
CA GLY A 87 3.01 -1.12 -19.68
C GLY A 87 4.39 -1.38 -19.08
N LYS A 88 4.83 -0.57 -18.11
CA LYS A 88 6.14 -0.68 -17.44
C LYS A 88 5.99 -0.89 -15.94
N LEU A 89 6.88 -1.70 -15.38
CA LEU A 89 6.80 -2.13 -13.98
C LEU A 89 7.45 -1.18 -12.96
N ASP A 90 8.03 -0.06 -13.40
CA ASP A 90 8.89 0.79 -12.54
C ASP A 90 8.11 1.53 -11.45
N ASP A 91 6.92 2.02 -11.76
CA ASP A 91 6.04 2.74 -10.84
C ASP A 91 5.32 1.83 -9.84
N TRP A 92 5.23 0.53 -10.13
CA TRP A 92 4.73 -0.48 -9.20
C TRP A 92 5.69 -0.83 -8.06
N ARG A 93 6.93 -0.31 -8.07
CA ARG A 93 7.93 -0.58 -7.01
C ARG A 93 7.84 0.43 -5.86
N PRO A 94 7.96 0.02 -4.59
CA PRO A 94 8.46 -1.28 -4.14
C PRO A 94 7.42 -2.41 -4.05
N GLU A 95 6.12 -2.12 -4.14
CA GLU A 95 5.05 -3.09 -3.86
C GLU A 95 5.01 -4.28 -4.82
N LEU A 96 5.64 -4.16 -5.98
CA LEU A 96 5.88 -5.27 -6.91
C LEU A 96 6.57 -6.49 -6.27
N ALA A 97 7.32 -6.30 -5.18
CA ALA A 97 7.92 -7.39 -4.41
C ALA A 97 6.90 -8.25 -3.65
N GLU A 98 5.70 -7.71 -3.40
CA GLU A 98 4.58 -8.39 -2.75
C GLU A 98 3.56 -8.92 -3.77
N ALA A 99 3.89 -8.90 -5.07
CA ALA A 99 3.02 -9.45 -6.10
C ALA A 99 2.86 -10.95 -5.93
N GLU A 100 1.62 -11.42 -5.94
CA GLU A 100 1.27 -12.83 -5.77
C GLU A 100 1.47 -13.58 -7.10
N GLU A 101 1.95 -14.83 -7.01
CA GLU A 101 2.19 -15.71 -8.15
C GLU A 101 1.02 -16.67 -8.36
N PHE A 102 0.56 -16.77 -9.60
CA PHE A 102 -0.59 -17.59 -10.00
C PHE A 102 -0.18 -18.60 -11.07
N ALA A 103 -0.23 -19.88 -10.71
CA ALA A 103 0.13 -20.99 -11.58
C ALA A 103 -0.83 -22.20 -11.42
N ARG A 104 -0.29 -23.41 -11.22
CA ARG A 104 -1.02 -24.69 -11.22
C ARG A 104 -2.10 -24.75 -10.14
N GLU A 105 -1.77 -24.29 -8.96
CA GLU A 105 -2.64 -24.27 -7.77
C GLU A 105 -3.86 -23.34 -7.95
N HIS A 106 -3.78 -22.41 -8.89
CA HIS A 106 -4.83 -21.45 -9.24
C HIS A 106 -5.55 -21.79 -10.55
N LEU A 107 -5.33 -23.00 -11.08
CA LEU A 107 -5.87 -23.45 -12.35
C LEU A 107 -7.37 -23.74 -12.26
N ILE A 108 -8.17 -22.86 -12.88
CA ILE A 108 -9.62 -23.02 -13.02
C ILE A 108 -9.94 -24.02 -14.11
N SER A 109 -9.22 -24.08 -15.23
CA SER A 109 -9.46 -25.09 -16.27
C SER A 109 -8.22 -25.25 -17.14
N SER A 110 -8.01 -26.44 -17.70
CA SER A 110 -7.01 -26.67 -18.72
C SER A 110 -7.46 -27.76 -19.68
N GLU A 111 -7.18 -27.57 -20.96
CA GLU A 111 -7.26 -28.60 -21.98
C GLU A 111 -6.00 -29.48 -21.87
N GLY A 112 -6.18 -30.70 -21.34
CA GLY A 112 -5.08 -31.64 -21.15
C GLY A 112 -4.25 -31.37 -19.89
N ASN A 113 -2.94 -31.66 -19.97
CA ASN A 113 -2.03 -31.53 -18.84
C ASN A 113 -1.42 -30.12 -18.79
N TYR A 114 -1.65 -29.42 -17.69
CA TYR A 114 -1.11 -28.08 -17.48
C TYR A 114 0.43 -28.06 -17.37
N VAL A 115 1.04 -27.17 -18.16
CA VAL A 115 2.48 -26.90 -18.20
C VAL A 115 2.74 -25.49 -17.69
N LEU A 116 3.62 -25.36 -16.68
CA LEU A 116 3.92 -24.08 -16.01
C LEU A 116 4.43 -23.01 -16.97
N GLN A 117 5.24 -23.41 -17.95
CA GLN A 117 5.81 -22.53 -18.97
C GLN A 117 4.80 -22.02 -19.99
N SER A 118 3.61 -22.63 -20.05
CA SER A 118 2.59 -22.24 -21.02
C SER A 118 1.76 -21.07 -20.52
N LEU A 119 1.36 -21.09 -19.24
CA LEU A 119 0.67 -19.95 -18.64
C LEU A 119 0.95 -19.86 -17.14
N ASN A 120 1.48 -18.72 -16.70
CA ASN A 120 1.49 -18.30 -15.30
C ASN A 120 1.53 -16.77 -15.24
N PHE A 121 1.18 -16.17 -14.11
CA PHE A 121 1.29 -14.71 -13.98
C PHE A 121 1.58 -14.26 -12.56
N ARG A 122 2.17 -13.07 -12.46
CA ARG A 122 2.22 -12.30 -11.21
C ARG A 122 1.14 -11.24 -11.21
N HIS A 123 0.45 -11.08 -10.09
CA HIS A 123 -0.60 -10.11 -9.93
C HIS A 123 -0.40 -9.22 -8.71
N LEU A 124 -0.71 -7.95 -8.89
CA LEU A 124 -0.74 -6.96 -7.82
C LEU A 124 -1.91 -6.03 -8.07
N ALA A 125 -2.71 -5.75 -7.04
CA ALA A 125 -3.79 -4.78 -7.12
C ALA A 125 -3.74 -3.81 -5.94
N GLY A 126 -4.05 -2.55 -6.21
CA GLY A 126 -4.07 -1.52 -5.19
C GLY A 126 -4.98 -0.37 -5.56
N LYS A 127 -5.27 0.46 -4.57
CA LYS A 127 -6.11 1.64 -4.71
C LYS A 127 -5.26 2.89 -4.80
N GLN A 128 -5.67 3.79 -5.69
CA GLN A 128 -5.18 5.15 -5.74
C GLN A 128 -6.30 6.10 -6.19
N ASP A 129 -6.51 7.16 -5.42
CA ASP A 129 -7.60 8.12 -5.63
C ASP A 129 -8.98 7.43 -5.75
N LYS A 130 -9.65 7.60 -6.91
CA LYS A 130 -10.97 7.02 -7.21
C LYS A 130 -10.88 5.74 -8.05
N PHE A 131 -9.70 5.13 -8.12
CA PHE A 131 -9.45 4.00 -8.99
C PHE A 131 -8.78 2.84 -8.25
N LEU A 132 -9.11 1.63 -8.69
CA LEU A 132 -8.31 0.44 -8.50
C LEU A 132 -7.36 0.32 -9.69
N TYR A 133 -6.10 0.08 -9.41
CA TYR A 133 -5.10 -0.31 -10.40
C TYR A 133 -4.75 -1.78 -10.17
N ALA A 134 -4.64 -2.54 -11.26
CA ALA A 134 -4.19 -3.92 -11.21
C ALA A 134 -3.17 -4.19 -12.31
N LEU A 135 -2.13 -4.92 -11.93
CA LEU A 135 -1.05 -5.39 -12.79
C LEU A 135 -1.20 -6.89 -13.00
N PHE A 136 -0.96 -7.32 -14.23
CA PHE A 136 -0.77 -8.71 -14.60
C PHE A 136 0.51 -8.80 -15.42
N ASP A 137 1.55 -9.40 -14.83
CA ASP A 137 2.81 -9.73 -15.49
C ASP A 137 2.72 -11.19 -15.91
N VAL A 138 2.24 -11.43 -17.14
CA VAL A 138 1.84 -12.74 -17.64
C VAL A 138 2.98 -13.37 -18.44
N GLN A 139 3.33 -14.59 -18.06
CA GLN A 139 4.17 -15.48 -18.86
C GLN A 139 3.27 -16.39 -19.68
N ASP A 140 3.47 -16.36 -20.99
CA ASP A 140 2.63 -17.00 -21.99
C ASP A 140 3.52 -17.37 -23.18
N ASP A 141 3.47 -18.64 -23.61
CA ASP A 141 4.29 -19.12 -24.71
C ASP A 141 3.77 -18.72 -26.09
N HIS A 142 2.48 -18.43 -26.24
CA HIS A 142 1.84 -18.06 -27.50
C HIS A 142 0.72 -17.01 -27.33
N VAL A 143 1.10 -15.72 -27.33
CA VAL A 143 0.12 -14.63 -27.30
C VAL A 143 -0.66 -14.51 -28.62
N ILE A 144 -1.95 -14.80 -28.59
CA ILE A 144 -2.92 -14.68 -29.67
C ILE A 144 -3.86 -13.49 -29.46
N TYR A 145 -3.69 -12.47 -30.30
CA TYR A 145 -4.60 -11.32 -30.34
C TYR A 145 -5.97 -11.62 -30.94
N ARG A 146 -6.93 -10.80 -30.52
CA ARG A 146 -8.28 -10.79 -31.10
C ARG A 146 -8.21 -10.46 -32.58
N SER A 147 -8.94 -11.23 -33.40
CA SER A 147 -9.06 -10.93 -34.83
C SER A 147 -9.88 -9.65 -35.05
N LYS A 148 -9.37 -8.74 -35.91
CA LYS A 148 -10.04 -7.48 -36.29
C LYS A 148 -11.44 -7.68 -36.91
N ASN A 149 -11.70 -8.88 -37.45
CA ASN A 149 -12.98 -9.24 -38.06
C ASN A 149 -13.91 -10.04 -37.12
N SER A 150 -13.52 -10.24 -35.86
CA SER A 150 -14.30 -11.02 -34.89
C SER A 150 -15.04 -10.13 -33.91
N LEU A 151 -16.36 -10.32 -33.80
CA LEU A 151 -17.17 -9.73 -32.73
C LEU A 151 -17.01 -10.46 -31.39
N ARG A 152 -16.42 -11.66 -31.39
CA ARG A 152 -16.19 -12.45 -30.18
C ARG A 152 -15.00 -11.91 -29.39
N LEU A 153 -15.18 -11.85 -28.08
CA LEU A 153 -14.19 -11.38 -27.10
C LEU A 153 -13.47 -12.53 -26.38
N ASP A 154 -13.93 -13.76 -26.57
CA ASP A 154 -13.60 -14.96 -25.82
C ASP A 154 -12.82 -15.99 -26.68
N ARG A 155 -12.12 -15.53 -27.71
CA ARG A 155 -11.47 -16.35 -28.77
C ARG A 155 -10.02 -15.90 -29.06
N SER A 156 -9.36 -15.43 -28.03
CA SER A 156 -8.01 -14.86 -27.98
C SER A 156 -7.61 -14.74 -26.52
N ASP A 157 -6.35 -14.42 -26.24
CA ASP A 157 -5.94 -14.11 -24.87
C ASP A 157 -6.72 -12.91 -24.35
N HIS A 158 -7.20 -13.07 -23.12
CA HIS A 158 -8.04 -12.07 -22.51
C HIS A 158 -8.06 -12.18 -20.99
N LEU A 159 -8.27 -11.05 -20.35
CA LEU A 159 -8.57 -10.96 -18.94
C LEU A 159 -10.09 -10.98 -18.74
N GLN A 160 -10.57 -11.85 -17.86
CA GLN A 160 -11.92 -11.83 -17.33
C GLN A 160 -11.92 -11.15 -15.96
N ILE A 161 -12.89 -10.27 -15.75
CA ILE A 161 -13.12 -9.56 -14.48
C ILE A 161 -14.54 -9.87 -14.04
N VAL A 162 -14.69 -10.47 -12.86
CA VAL A 162 -16.01 -10.70 -12.25
C VAL A 162 -16.15 -9.77 -11.06
N ILE A 163 -17.14 -8.88 -11.13
CA ILE A 163 -17.47 -7.96 -10.04
C ILE A 163 -18.83 -8.37 -9.46
N GLY A 164 -18.88 -8.60 -8.16
CA GLY A 164 -20.11 -8.96 -7.44
C GLY A 164 -20.52 -7.91 -6.43
N ASP A 165 -21.82 -7.69 -6.30
CA ASP A 165 -22.46 -6.91 -5.24
C ASP A 165 -23.75 -7.63 -4.77
N ASP A 166 -24.52 -6.97 -3.90
CA ASP A 166 -25.77 -7.51 -3.35
C ASP A 166 -26.88 -7.68 -4.42
N LYS A 167 -26.71 -7.09 -5.61
CA LYS A 167 -27.67 -7.17 -6.73
C LYS A 167 -27.31 -8.28 -7.72
N GLY A 168 -26.10 -8.83 -7.66
CA GLY A 168 -25.65 -9.91 -8.52
C GLY A 168 -24.20 -9.77 -8.96
N GLN A 169 -23.82 -10.51 -10.00
CA GLN A 169 -22.47 -10.49 -10.57
C GLN A 169 -22.50 -9.94 -11.99
N ARG A 170 -21.46 -9.19 -12.35
CA ARG A 170 -21.23 -8.64 -13.69
C ARG A 170 -19.88 -9.15 -14.17
N LYS A 171 -19.86 -9.71 -15.38
CA LYS A 171 -18.63 -10.20 -16.03
C LYS A 171 -18.17 -9.20 -17.06
N TYR A 172 -16.89 -8.86 -17.04
CA TYR A 172 -16.24 -8.02 -18.03
C TYR A 172 -15.08 -8.78 -18.67
N LEU A 173 -14.80 -8.47 -19.93
CA LEU A 173 -13.62 -8.97 -20.64
C LEU A 173 -12.75 -7.81 -21.12
N ILE A 174 -11.44 -7.99 -21.08
CA ILE A 174 -10.44 -7.14 -21.72
C ILE A 174 -9.64 -8.01 -22.67
N THR A 175 -9.56 -7.60 -23.94
CA THR A 175 -8.76 -8.27 -24.97
C THR A 175 -8.21 -7.24 -25.93
N ALA A 176 -7.09 -7.56 -26.59
CA ALA A 176 -6.36 -6.66 -27.46
C ALA A 176 -6.42 -7.12 -28.92
N TYR A 177 -6.45 -6.18 -29.86
CA TYR A 177 -6.24 -6.46 -31.29
C TYR A 177 -4.74 -6.41 -31.67
N GLU A 178 -3.98 -5.66 -30.90
CA GLU A 178 -2.54 -5.40 -31.01
C GLU A 178 -2.08 -4.75 -29.68
N PRO A 179 -0.77 -4.70 -29.38
CA PRO A 179 -0.26 -3.99 -28.21
C PRO A 179 -0.75 -2.53 -28.16
N GLY A 180 -1.17 -2.07 -26.99
CA GLY A 180 -1.62 -0.70 -26.76
C GLY A 180 -2.82 -0.59 -25.84
N TRP A 181 -3.61 0.48 -26.03
CA TRP A 181 -4.77 0.77 -25.20
C TRP A 181 -5.90 -0.23 -25.41
N VAL A 182 -6.44 -0.72 -24.29
CA VAL A 182 -7.57 -1.65 -24.24
C VAL A 182 -8.65 -1.12 -23.30
N ASN A 183 -9.88 -1.55 -23.53
CA ASN A 183 -11.03 -1.21 -22.69
C ASN A 183 -11.74 -2.48 -22.23
N GLY A 184 -12.43 -2.39 -21.10
CA GLY A 184 -13.34 -3.43 -20.65
C GLY A 184 -14.59 -3.50 -21.51
N PHE A 185 -15.16 -4.70 -21.61
CA PHE A 185 -16.45 -4.96 -22.23
C PHE A 185 -17.33 -5.72 -21.25
N LEU A 186 -18.49 -5.16 -20.92
CA LEU A 186 -19.52 -5.84 -20.15
C LEU A 186 -20.10 -6.98 -20.99
N MET A 187 -20.00 -8.20 -20.46
CA MET A 187 -20.58 -9.39 -21.04
C MET A 187 -22.06 -9.48 -20.65
N PRO A 188 -22.97 -9.68 -21.60
CA PRO A 188 -24.37 -9.87 -21.29
C PRO A 188 -24.62 -11.27 -20.73
N ASP A 189 -25.59 -11.39 -19.81
CA ASP A 189 -26.02 -12.68 -19.26
C ASP A 189 -26.65 -13.59 -20.33
N VAL A 190 -27.17 -12.99 -21.40
CA VAL A 190 -27.79 -13.70 -22.53
C VAL A 190 -26.84 -13.65 -23.74
N PRO A 191 -26.39 -14.80 -24.27
CA PRO A 191 -25.40 -14.89 -25.36
C PRO A 191 -25.79 -14.19 -26.68
N ILE A 192 -27.08 -13.87 -26.86
CA ILE A 192 -27.60 -13.24 -28.08
C ILE A 192 -27.31 -11.74 -28.11
N LYS A 193 -27.03 -11.11 -26.96
CA LYS A 193 -26.74 -9.69 -26.89
C LYS A 193 -25.26 -9.44 -27.18
N PHE A 194 -24.96 -8.28 -27.77
CA PHE A 194 -23.58 -7.85 -27.98
C PHE A 194 -22.95 -7.31 -26.69
N PRO A 195 -21.66 -7.58 -26.45
CA PRO A 195 -20.91 -6.95 -25.37
C PRO A 195 -20.88 -5.43 -25.52
N VAL A 196 -20.96 -4.72 -24.40
CA VAL A 196 -20.98 -3.25 -24.36
C VAL A 196 -19.66 -2.75 -23.80
N SER A 197 -19.01 -1.80 -24.48
CA SER A 197 -17.78 -1.21 -23.97
C SER A 197 -18.01 -0.44 -22.67
N GLU A 198 -17.17 -0.69 -21.67
CA GLU A 198 -17.20 -0.08 -20.35
C GLU A 198 -15.98 0.84 -20.18
N GLN A 199 -16.19 2.14 -20.41
CA GLN A 199 -15.11 3.15 -20.41
C GLN A 199 -14.52 3.40 -19.02
N ARG A 200 -15.17 2.94 -17.96
CA ARG A 200 -14.65 2.99 -16.58
C ARG A 200 -13.65 1.88 -16.28
N ILE A 201 -13.44 0.94 -17.21
CA ILE A 201 -12.41 -0.08 -17.19
C ILE A 201 -11.49 0.16 -18.38
N GLN A 202 -10.26 0.57 -18.10
CA GLN A 202 -9.26 0.92 -19.11
C GLN A 202 -7.97 0.17 -18.81
N GLY A 203 -7.14 -0.05 -19.82
CA GLY A 203 -5.85 -0.66 -19.61
C GLY A 203 -4.89 -0.45 -20.77
N VAL A 204 -3.66 -0.91 -20.56
CA VAL A 204 -2.61 -0.99 -21.57
C VAL A 204 -2.09 -2.42 -21.61
N TRP A 205 -2.07 -2.98 -22.82
CA TRP A 205 -1.52 -4.28 -23.12
C TRP A 205 -0.16 -4.10 -23.79
N ASN A 206 0.90 -4.63 -23.18
CA ASN A 206 2.25 -4.53 -23.72
C ASN A 206 2.84 -5.92 -23.88
N GLN A 207 3.14 -6.34 -25.11
CA GLN A 207 3.75 -7.65 -25.35
C GLN A 207 5.22 -7.63 -24.91
N THR A 208 5.66 -8.73 -24.31
CA THR A 208 7.05 -8.96 -23.92
C THR A 208 7.61 -10.17 -24.66
N ASP A 209 8.92 -10.43 -24.53
CA ASP A 209 9.56 -11.59 -25.14
C ASP A 209 9.07 -12.93 -24.55
N SER A 210 8.41 -12.91 -23.39
CA SER A 210 7.97 -14.10 -22.64
C SER A 210 6.48 -14.14 -22.36
N GLY A 211 5.68 -13.27 -23.00
CA GLY A 211 4.24 -13.14 -22.76
C GLY A 211 3.79 -11.69 -22.91
N TYR A 212 3.15 -11.13 -21.87
CA TYR A 212 2.68 -9.75 -21.88
C TYR A 212 2.49 -9.15 -20.48
N ILE A 213 2.55 -7.83 -20.42
CA ILE A 213 2.13 -7.04 -19.27
C ILE A 213 0.77 -6.42 -19.59
N LEU A 214 -0.19 -6.65 -18.72
CA LEU A 214 -1.50 -5.98 -18.77
C LEU A 214 -1.67 -5.14 -17.51
N GLU A 215 -1.77 -3.82 -17.70
CA GLU A 215 -2.11 -2.88 -16.64
C GLU A 215 -3.54 -2.41 -16.83
N ILE A 216 -4.32 -2.41 -15.76
CA ILE A 216 -5.71 -1.96 -15.81
C ILE A 216 -6.01 -0.96 -14.72
N ARG A 217 -7.00 -0.13 -15.01
CA ARG A 217 -7.60 0.84 -14.11
C ARG A 217 -9.11 0.68 -14.13
N ILE A 218 -9.70 0.50 -12.95
CA ILE A 218 -11.14 0.37 -12.76
C ILE A 218 -11.62 1.50 -11.84
N HIS A 219 -12.64 2.25 -12.26
CA HIS A 219 -13.26 3.25 -11.38
C HIS A 219 -13.92 2.57 -10.18
N LEU A 220 -13.66 3.04 -8.95
CA LEU A 220 -14.15 2.40 -7.73
C LEU A 220 -15.68 2.29 -7.66
N GLU A 221 -16.42 3.19 -8.31
CA GLU A 221 -17.89 3.12 -8.41
C GLU A 221 -18.43 1.88 -9.14
N LEU A 222 -17.60 1.21 -9.96
CA LEU A 222 -17.99 -0.06 -10.58
C LEU A 222 -17.86 -1.24 -9.63
N LEU A 223 -16.96 -1.13 -8.65
CA LEU A 223 -16.62 -2.21 -7.74
C LEU A 223 -17.78 -2.46 -6.77
N GLY A 224 -17.99 -3.73 -6.44
CA GLY A 224 -18.89 -4.16 -5.38
C GLY A 224 -18.12 -4.66 -4.16
N ASN A 225 -18.70 -5.62 -3.45
CA ASN A 225 -18.06 -6.28 -2.31
C ASN A 225 -17.27 -7.53 -2.72
N LYS A 226 -17.31 -7.94 -4.00
CA LYS A 226 -16.56 -9.07 -4.54
C LYS A 226 -15.88 -8.74 -5.85
N LEU A 227 -14.69 -9.29 -6.04
CA LEU A 227 -13.87 -9.13 -7.25
C LEU A 227 -13.07 -10.40 -7.51
N ALA A 228 -12.97 -10.79 -8.77
CA ALA A 228 -12.05 -11.82 -9.23
C ALA A 228 -11.49 -11.50 -10.60
N PHE A 229 -10.25 -11.90 -10.82
CA PHE A 229 -9.56 -11.82 -12.09
C PHE A 229 -9.25 -13.21 -12.60
N THR A 230 -9.32 -13.41 -13.92
CA THR A 230 -8.96 -14.69 -14.55
C THR A 230 -8.31 -14.40 -15.89
N ILE A 231 -7.09 -14.90 -16.07
CA ILE A 231 -6.40 -14.90 -17.35
C ILE A 231 -6.85 -16.14 -18.13
N ALA A 232 -7.30 -15.91 -19.36
CA ALA A 232 -7.67 -16.95 -20.30
C ALA A 232 -6.66 -17.00 -21.43
N ASP A 233 -6.21 -18.22 -21.70
CA ASP A 233 -5.10 -18.55 -22.59
C ASP A 233 -5.60 -19.28 -23.84
N VAL A 234 -5.11 -18.88 -25.01
CA VAL A 234 -5.47 -19.42 -26.32
C VAL A 234 -4.23 -19.51 -27.22
N ASP A 235 -3.72 -20.72 -27.44
CA ASP A 235 -2.53 -20.91 -28.29
C ASP A 235 -2.81 -21.13 -29.78
N ASP A 236 -3.97 -21.72 -30.11
CA ASP A 236 -4.25 -22.18 -31.48
C ASP A 236 -5.05 -21.12 -32.25
N VAL A 237 -4.40 -20.53 -33.25
CA VAL A 237 -4.99 -19.51 -34.15
C VAL A 237 -6.19 -20.00 -34.96
N ALA A 238 -6.30 -21.31 -35.19
CA ALA A 238 -7.33 -21.95 -35.99
C ALA A 238 -8.54 -22.37 -35.12
N SER A 239 -8.33 -23.15 -34.05
CA SER A 239 -9.43 -23.57 -33.18
C SER A 239 -9.94 -22.41 -32.30
N ARG A 240 -9.02 -21.56 -31.83
CA ARG A 240 -9.28 -20.46 -30.88
C ARG A 240 -10.07 -20.93 -29.66
N ASP A 241 -9.83 -22.15 -29.21
CA ASP A 241 -10.40 -22.70 -27.99
C ASP A 241 -9.51 -22.31 -26.79
N ILE A 242 -10.14 -22.16 -25.62
CA ILE A 242 -9.44 -21.75 -24.40
C ILE A 242 -8.65 -22.96 -23.87
N LYS A 243 -7.32 -22.85 -23.91
CA LYS A 243 -6.40 -23.90 -23.47
C LYS A 243 -6.26 -23.92 -21.96
N ALA A 244 -6.19 -22.76 -21.31
CA ALA A 244 -6.11 -22.66 -19.86
C ALA A 244 -6.84 -21.45 -19.28
N LEU A 245 -7.27 -21.57 -18.02
CA LEU A 245 -7.83 -20.49 -17.21
C LEU A 245 -7.15 -20.52 -15.85
N ILE A 246 -6.46 -19.45 -15.48
CA ILE A 246 -5.86 -19.25 -14.16
C ILE A 246 -6.46 -17.99 -13.55
N GLY A 247 -6.89 -18.04 -12.30
CA GLY A 247 -7.55 -16.89 -11.68
C GLY A 247 -7.26 -16.70 -10.20
N THR A 248 -7.50 -15.47 -9.74
CA THR A 248 -7.27 -15.04 -8.35
C THR A 248 -8.27 -15.62 -7.35
N SER A 249 -9.27 -16.34 -7.85
CA SER A 249 -10.23 -17.08 -7.05
C SER A 249 -10.52 -18.40 -7.74
N ASN A 250 -10.45 -19.52 -7.02
CA ASN A 250 -10.85 -20.81 -7.57
C ASN A 250 -12.38 -20.86 -7.75
N LEU A 251 -12.87 -20.45 -8.94
CA LEU A 251 -14.29 -20.42 -9.26
C LEU A 251 -14.92 -21.82 -9.43
N LYS A 252 -14.13 -22.91 -9.43
CA LYS A 252 -14.67 -24.28 -9.57
C LYS A 252 -15.35 -24.79 -8.30
N GLU A 253 -14.77 -24.51 -7.12
CA GLU A 253 -15.26 -25.05 -5.86
C GLU A 253 -16.41 -24.20 -5.28
N ASP A 254 -16.20 -22.89 -5.20
CA ASP A 254 -17.14 -21.98 -4.52
C ASP A 254 -18.04 -21.17 -5.47
N LYS A 255 -17.80 -21.25 -6.79
CA LYS A 255 -18.54 -20.51 -7.85
C LYS A 255 -18.72 -19.02 -7.61
N ALA A 256 -17.90 -18.40 -6.76
CA ALA A 256 -18.05 -17.01 -6.38
C ALA A 256 -16.71 -16.27 -6.39
N PRO A 257 -16.69 -15.01 -6.87
CA PRO A 257 -15.53 -14.15 -6.75
C PRO A 257 -15.18 -13.92 -5.27
N GLY A 258 -13.90 -13.70 -5.01
CA GLY A 258 -13.39 -13.37 -3.69
C GLY A 258 -13.94 -12.06 -3.15
N LEU A 259 -13.88 -11.89 -1.83
CA LEU A 259 -14.26 -10.64 -1.20
C LEU A 259 -13.24 -9.56 -1.54
N LEU A 260 -13.74 -8.38 -1.88
CA LEU A 260 -12.91 -7.20 -2.10
C LEU A 260 -12.78 -6.44 -0.79
N LEU A 261 -11.60 -6.52 -0.18
CA LEU A 261 -11.32 -5.92 1.12
C LEU A 261 -10.65 -4.55 0.93
N THR A 262 -11.29 -3.50 1.40
CA THR A 262 -10.74 -2.13 1.45
C THR A 262 -10.51 -1.71 2.91
N THR A 263 -9.88 -0.55 3.11
CA THR A 263 -9.95 0.11 4.41
C THR A 263 -11.40 0.48 4.74
N SER A 264 -11.76 0.33 6.01
CA SER A 264 -13.10 0.55 6.53
C SER A 264 -13.33 2.04 6.79
N THR A 265 -14.12 2.69 5.93
CA THR A 265 -14.54 4.09 6.11
C THR A 265 -15.19 4.36 7.49
N PRO A 266 -16.10 3.50 8.02
CA PRO A 266 -16.71 3.75 9.33
C PRO A 266 -15.68 3.80 10.47
N ILE A 267 -14.72 2.87 10.48
CA ILE A 267 -13.62 2.88 11.43
C ILE A 267 -12.71 4.10 11.24
N GLU A 268 -12.40 4.49 10.00
CA GLU A 268 -11.63 5.71 9.73
C GLU A 268 -12.33 6.98 10.25
N GLU A 269 -13.65 7.07 10.17
CA GLU A 269 -14.41 8.19 10.74
C GLU A 269 -14.30 8.27 12.26
N ILE A 270 -14.32 7.11 12.94
CA ILE A 270 -14.06 7.04 14.39
C ILE A 270 -12.63 7.52 14.67
N LEU A 271 -11.65 7.04 13.90
CA LEU A 271 -10.25 7.42 14.06
C LEU A 271 -10.00 8.92 13.77
N LYS A 272 -10.76 9.55 12.86
CA LYS A 272 -10.66 11.00 12.58
C LYS A 272 -10.93 11.83 13.82
N SER A 273 -11.83 11.40 14.70
CA SER A 273 -12.07 12.11 15.97
C SER A 273 -10.88 12.06 16.94
N LEU A 274 -9.96 11.12 16.73
CA LEU A 274 -8.74 10.91 17.52
C LEU A 274 -7.48 11.39 16.78
N ASP A 275 -7.64 12.01 15.60
CA ASP A 275 -6.52 12.51 14.80
C ASP A 275 -5.73 13.57 15.56
N ARG A 276 -4.41 13.54 15.40
CA ARG A 276 -3.50 14.48 16.06
C ARG A 276 -2.39 14.91 15.10
N PRO A 277 -1.92 16.17 15.22
CA PRO A 277 -0.78 16.64 14.45
C PRO A 277 0.43 15.72 14.65
N TYR A 278 1.13 15.42 13.55
CA TYR A 278 2.37 14.62 13.54
C TYR A 278 2.22 13.18 14.03
N ALA A 279 0.99 12.66 14.13
CA ALA A 279 0.71 11.27 14.45
C ALA A 279 0.00 10.58 13.27
N ARG A 280 0.20 9.26 13.17
CA ARG A 280 -0.54 8.39 12.24
C ARG A 280 -1.07 7.19 12.99
N ILE A 281 -2.38 6.99 12.93
CA ILE A 281 -3.05 5.85 13.55
C ILE A 281 -3.35 4.83 12.45
N ARG A 282 -2.98 3.57 12.69
CA ARG A 282 -3.26 2.43 11.80
C ARG A 282 -3.82 1.27 12.61
N ILE A 283 -4.90 0.69 12.11
CA ILE A 283 -5.45 -0.57 12.62
C ILE A 283 -5.03 -1.66 11.66
N VAL A 284 -4.44 -2.74 12.17
CA VAL A 284 -4.05 -3.88 11.35
C VAL A 284 -4.71 -5.18 11.82
N ASP A 285 -5.09 -6.03 10.88
CA ASP A 285 -5.62 -7.36 11.20
C ASP A 285 -4.51 -8.34 11.62
N ARG A 286 -4.89 -9.58 11.93
CA ARG A 286 -3.95 -10.66 12.28
C ARG A 286 -2.91 -10.93 11.19
N ASN A 287 -3.23 -10.64 9.93
CA ASN A 287 -2.36 -10.82 8.77
C ASN A 287 -1.52 -9.55 8.47
N GLN A 288 -1.44 -8.61 9.42
CA GLN A 288 -0.73 -7.32 9.30
C GLN A 288 -1.27 -6.39 8.20
N ARG A 289 -2.47 -6.65 7.66
CA ARG A 289 -3.07 -5.79 6.63
C ARG A 289 -3.70 -4.57 7.28
N VAL A 290 -3.56 -3.39 6.67
CA VAL A 290 -4.11 -2.13 7.20
C VAL A 290 -5.62 -2.06 6.94
N ARG A 291 -6.42 -2.01 8.00
CA ARG A 291 -7.87 -2.03 7.91
C ARG A 291 -8.50 -0.65 8.08
N ALA A 292 -7.78 0.30 8.65
CA ALA A 292 -8.13 1.71 8.69
C ALA A 292 -6.88 2.55 8.99
N GLN A 293 -6.82 3.76 8.44
CA GLN A 293 -5.72 4.69 8.71
C GLN A 293 -6.21 6.15 8.77
N VAL A 294 -5.68 6.91 9.74
CA VAL A 294 -5.88 8.36 9.84
C VAL A 294 -4.57 9.06 10.21
N GLY A 295 -4.45 10.32 9.82
CA GLY A 295 -3.31 11.17 10.16
C GLY A 295 -2.18 11.09 9.14
N SER A 296 -1.29 12.07 9.21
CA SER A 296 -0.12 12.15 8.33
C SER A 296 1.12 12.52 9.12
N LEU A 297 2.22 11.90 8.75
CA LEU A 297 3.54 12.22 9.27
C LEU A 297 4.07 13.38 8.42
N ARG A 298 3.68 14.62 8.74
CA ARG A 298 4.25 15.80 8.06
C ARG A 298 5.63 16.08 8.61
N THR A 299 6.66 15.90 7.78
CA THR A 299 7.98 16.49 8.02
C THR A 299 7.88 17.96 7.72
N SER A 300 7.99 18.82 8.72
CA SER A 300 8.16 20.26 8.48
C SER A 300 9.44 20.46 7.69
N GLU A 301 9.34 20.81 6.41
CA GLU A 301 10.48 21.30 5.64
C GLU A 301 11.04 22.52 6.39
N ILE A 302 12.25 22.40 6.92
CA ILE A 302 12.94 23.53 7.53
C ILE A 302 13.09 24.58 6.42
N PRO A 303 12.50 25.78 6.55
CA PRO A 303 12.59 26.79 5.51
C PRO A 303 14.07 27.06 5.21
N LYS A 304 14.49 26.86 3.96
CA LYS A 304 15.83 27.24 3.50
C LYS A 304 15.94 28.77 3.53
N LYS A 305 16.22 29.33 4.70
CA LYS A 305 16.55 30.76 4.84
C LYS A 305 17.85 31.01 4.09
N GLN A 306 17.81 31.95 3.15
CA GLN A 306 18.99 32.44 2.44
C GLN A 306 19.93 33.05 3.47
N ALA A 307 21.02 32.34 3.78
CA ALA A 307 21.98 32.75 4.81
C ALA A 307 23.05 33.67 4.22
N ASP A 308 23.26 34.83 4.84
CA ASP A 308 24.29 35.79 4.44
C ASP A 308 25.71 35.19 4.52
N LYS A 309 26.63 35.64 3.65
CA LYS A 309 28.03 35.16 3.60
C LYS A 309 28.76 35.21 4.95
N PHE A 310 28.45 36.18 5.81
CA PHE A 310 29.02 36.30 7.15
C PHE A 310 28.54 35.18 8.09
N SER A 311 27.24 34.85 8.04
CA SER A 311 26.64 33.77 8.83
C SER A 311 27.12 32.38 8.41
N LEU A 312 27.40 32.18 7.11
CA LEU A 312 27.99 30.94 6.59
C LEU A 312 29.40 30.70 7.16
N ARG A 313 30.26 31.74 7.22
CA ARG A 313 31.61 31.62 7.81
C ARG A 313 31.59 31.35 9.31
N ILE A 314 30.70 31.99 10.06
CA ILE A 314 30.55 31.74 11.50
C ILE A 314 30.05 30.32 11.75
N ASN A 315 29.07 29.85 10.96
CA ASN A 315 28.58 28.48 11.07
C ASN A 315 29.66 27.44 10.75
N GLU A 316 30.52 27.68 9.74
CA GLU A 316 31.64 26.77 9.47
C GLU A 316 32.67 26.73 10.59
N LEU A 317 32.97 27.87 11.22
CA LEU A 317 33.90 27.92 12.35
C LEU A 317 33.31 27.22 13.59
N MET A 318 32.01 27.38 13.83
CA MET A 318 31.30 26.79 14.98
C MET A 318 30.82 25.35 14.74
N ARG A 319 30.91 24.82 13.51
CA ARG A 319 30.49 23.45 13.17
C ARG A 319 31.01 22.36 14.11
N PRO A 320 32.30 22.31 14.50
CA PRO A 320 32.78 21.29 15.43
C PRO A 320 32.14 21.42 16.82
N LEU A 321 31.92 22.64 17.31
CA LEU A 321 31.20 22.88 18.55
C LEU A 321 29.73 22.42 18.42
N TYR A 322 29.04 22.87 17.38
CA TYR A 322 27.66 22.47 17.12
C TYR A 322 27.51 20.97 16.99
N ARG A 323 28.39 20.27 16.28
CA ARG A 323 28.38 18.81 16.19
C ARG A 323 28.58 18.16 17.56
N PHE A 324 29.53 18.64 18.36
CA PHE A 324 29.77 18.08 19.70
C PHE A 324 28.54 18.23 20.63
N PHE A 325 27.84 19.37 20.57
CA PHE A 325 26.66 19.62 21.41
C PHE A 325 25.33 19.08 20.86
N ILE A 326 25.17 18.99 19.53
CA ILE A 326 23.89 18.68 18.86
C ILE A 326 23.83 17.25 18.31
N ASN A 327 24.94 16.64 17.85
CA ASN A 327 24.87 15.27 17.30
C ASN A 327 24.29 14.24 18.29
N PRO A 328 24.67 14.22 19.59
CA PRO A 328 24.08 13.28 20.54
C PRO A 328 22.56 13.43 20.65
N PHE A 329 22.05 14.64 20.43
CA PHE A 329 20.62 14.94 20.45
C PHE A 329 19.92 14.44 19.18
N LEU A 330 20.50 14.66 18.00
CA LEU A 330 19.88 14.32 16.71
C LEU A 330 19.93 12.82 16.38
N THR A 331 21.04 12.12 16.69
CA THR A 331 21.18 10.70 16.35
C THR A 331 20.27 9.81 17.20
N GLU A 332 20.18 10.06 18.51
CA GLU A 332 19.29 9.26 19.37
C GLU A 332 17.80 9.59 19.20
N PHE A 333 17.44 10.83 18.84
CA PHE A 333 16.05 11.14 18.47
C PHE A 333 15.64 10.39 17.21
N LYS A 334 16.53 10.26 16.24
CA LYS A 334 16.31 9.50 15.00
C LYS A 334 16.12 8.00 15.28
N ASP A 335 16.91 7.42 16.18
CA ASP A 335 16.84 6.00 16.53
C ASP A 335 15.60 5.65 17.40
N GLN A 336 15.18 6.53 18.30
CA GLN A 336 13.97 6.31 19.12
C GLN A 336 12.68 6.71 18.42
N ALA A 337 12.69 7.73 17.56
CA ALA A 337 11.55 8.03 16.70
C ALA A 337 11.21 6.84 15.79
N SER A 338 12.17 5.97 15.43
CA SER A 338 11.87 4.73 14.69
C SER A 338 11.21 3.60 15.51
N GLN A 339 10.99 3.75 16.82
CA GLN A 339 10.39 2.70 17.63
C GLN A 339 8.88 2.56 17.37
N ARG A 340 8.48 1.43 16.75
CA ARG A 340 7.08 1.02 16.56
C ARG A 340 6.45 0.67 17.92
N LEU A 341 5.48 1.46 18.36
CA LEU A 341 4.64 1.12 19.52
C LEU A 341 3.45 0.27 19.03
N SER A 342 3.51 -1.03 19.27
CA SER A 342 2.39 -1.95 19.11
C SER A 342 1.68 -2.12 20.45
N TRP A 343 0.38 -1.84 20.50
CA TRP A 343 -0.42 -2.03 21.71
C TRP A 343 -1.46 -3.11 21.49
N THR A 344 -1.48 -4.09 22.39
CA THR A 344 -2.42 -5.22 22.43
C THR A 344 -3.30 -5.08 23.65
N SER A 345 -4.57 -4.69 23.47
CA SER A 345 -5.55 -4.83 24.54
C SER A 345 -5.80 -6.32 24.77
N LYS A 346 -5.79 -6.80 26.03
CA LYS A 346 -6.06 -8.22 26.36
C LYS A 346 -7.49 -8.68 26.01
N GLU A 347 -8.44 -7.77 25.87
CA GLU A 347 -9.78 -8.06 25.34
C GLU A 347 -9.80 -8.07 23.80
N PHE A 348 -8.90 -7.32 23.16
CA PHE A 348 -8.64 -7.33 21.72
C PHE A 348 -7.67 -8.45 21.29
N ALA A 349 -6.97 -9.08 22.24
CA ALA A 349 -5.89 -10.03 22.02
C ALA A 349 -6.36 -11.39 21.47
N LYS A 350 -7.66 -11.57 21.27
CA LYS A 350 -8.08 -12.61 20.33
C LYS A 350 -7.88 -12.17 18.89
N ASP A 351 -8.12 -10.94 18.43
CA ASP A 351 -8.31 -10.70 16.99
C ASP A 351 -7.69 -9.49 16.26
N LEU A 352 -7.06 -8.49 16.87
CA LEU A 352 -6.43 -7.40 16.09
C LEU A 352 -5.26 -6.71 16.80
N LEU A 353 -4.28 -6.23 16.03
CA LEU A 353 -3.12 -5.49 16.54
C LEU A 353 -3.25 -4.02 16.13
N ALA A 354 -3.25 -3.09 17.09
CA ALA A 354 -3.08 -1.68 16.78
C ALA A 354 -1.57 -1.38 16.78
N SER A 355 -1.03 -0.93 15.64
CA SER A 355 0.38 -0.55 15.56
C SER A 355 0.52 0.88 15.06
N ILE A 356 1.15 1.71 15.87
CA ILE A 356 1.52 3.08 15.49
C ILE A 356 2.88 2.99 14.81
N LEU A 357 2.97 3.40 13.55
CA LEU A 357 4.19 3.39 12.74
C LEU A 357 4.80 4.79 12.69
N LEU A 358 6.10 4.87 12.98
CA LEU A 358 6.97 6.05 12.82
C LEU A 358 8.13 5.69 11.87
N PRO A 359 8.61 6.60 11.01
CA PRO A 359 9.82 6.42 10.23
C PRO A 359 11.01 7.15 10.87
N ALA A 360 12.20 6.64 10.53
CA ALA A 360 13.49 7.25 10.78
C ALA A 360 13.61 8.62 10.08
N ILE A 361 14.19 9.57 10.81
CA ILE A 361 14.51 10.95 10.37
C ILE A 361 15.48 10.96 9.19
#